data_AF-A0A7G7KLH3-F1
#
_entry.id   AF-A0A7G7KLH3-F1
#
_cell.length_a   1.000
_cell.length_b   1.000
_cell.length_c   1.000
_cell.angle_alpha   90.00
_cell.angle_beta   90.00
_cell.angle_gamma   90.00
#
_symmetry.space_group_name_H-M   'P 1'
#
loop_
_entity.id
_entity.type
_entity.pdbx_description
1 polymer ?
#
loop_
_entity_poly.entity_id
_entity_poly.type
_entity_poly.pdbx_seq_one_letter_code
_entity_poly.pdbx_strand_id
1 'polypeptide(L)' 'MATYLLRDGSKVTADIILPQMDVFVYETDGGKTVQVVLSVEAEQFLLNSLSSKVVPLRRRMETAYKKCSA' A
#
# COMPACT_ATOMS: atom_id res chain seq x y z
N MET A 1 -10.55 5.18 7.90
CA MET A 1 -9.07 5.23 7.89
C MET A 1 -8.52 3.82 8.04
N ALA A 2 -8.17 3.20 6.92
CA ALA A 2 -7.70 1.81 6.87
C ALA A 2 -6.17 1.75 6.93
N THR A 3 -5.63 0.70 7.54
CA THR A 3 -4.19 0.45 7.55
C THR A 3 -3.86 -0.66 6.56
N TYR A 4 -3.03 -0.35 5.58
CA TYR A 4 -2.56 -1.27 4.56
C TYR A 4 -1.19 -1.83 4.92
N LEU A 5 -1.03 -3.14 4.82
CA LEU A 5 0.27 -3.78 4.87
C LEU A 5 0.71 -4.10 3.45
N LEU A 6 1.80 -3.48 3.02
CA LEU A 6 2.45 -3.75 1.74
C LEU A 6 3.25 -5.05 1.82
N ARG A 7 3.57 -5.63 0.66
CA ARG A 7 4.33 -6.89 0.56
C ARG A 7 5.76 -6.77 1.09
N ASP A 8 6.32 -5.57 1.09
CA ASP A 8 7.63 -5.24 1.70
C ASP A 8 7.58 -5.18 3.24
N GLY A 9 6.40 -5.39 3.85
CA GLY A 9 6.19 -5.27 5.30
C GLY A 9 5.95 -3.84 5.78
N SER A 10 5.97 -2.87 4.86
CA SER A 10 5.66 -1.47 5.15
C SER A 10 4.16 -1.29 5.46
N LYS A 11 3.83 -0.53 6.50
CA LYS A 11 2.46 -0.17 6.85
C LYS A 11 2.13 1.23 6.32
N VAL A 12 0.99 1.38 5.68
CA VAL A 12 0.50 2.63 5.11
C VAL A 12 -0.92 2.87 5.58
N THR A 13 -1.15 3.99 6.27
CA THR A 13 -2.51 4.35 6.69
C THR A 13 -3.12 5.29 5.67
N ALA A 14 -4.26 4.90 5.09
CA ALA A 14 -4.93 5.69 4.08
C ALA A 14 -6.44 5.47 4.10
N ASP A 15 -7.18 6.45 3.58
CA ASP A 15 -8.62 6.36 3.39
C ASP A 15 -8.89 6.10 1.92
N ILE A 16 -8.67 4.85 1.50
CA ILE A 16 -8.84 4.40 0.12
C ILE A 16 -9.76 3.18 0.16
N ILE A 17 -10.63 3.04 -0.83
CA ILE A 17 -11.40 1.80 -0.99
C ILE A 17 -10.67 1.02 -2.08
N LEU A 18 -9.89 0.01 -1.69
CA LEU A 18 -9.36 -0.93 -2.67
C LEU A 18 -10.53 -1.77 -3.20
N PRO A 19 -10.60 -2.01 -4.52
CA PRO A 19 -11.47 -3.06 -5.04
C PRO A 19 -11.09 -4.40 -4.36
N GLN A 20 -12.03 -5.34 -4.23
CA GLN A 20 -11.83 -6.65 -3.58
C GLN A 20 -10.82 -7.57 -4.32
N MET A 21 -9.85 -7.01 -5.04
CA MET A 21 -8.75 -7.73 -5.66
C MET A 21 -7.71 -8.04 -4.59
N ASP A 22 -7.69 -9.30 -4.14
CA ASP A 22 -6.57 -9.91 -3.42
C ASP A 22 -6.08 -9.10 -2.19
N VAL A 23 -7.02 -8.58 -1.40
CA VAL A 23 -6.72 -7.92 -0.13
C VAL A 23 -7.18 -8.82 1.01
N PHE A 24 -6.25 -9.25 1.85
CA PHE A 24 -6.56 -10.05 3.04
C PHE A 24 -6.75 -9.14 4.25
N VAL A 25 -7.89 -9.23 4.91
CA VAL A 25 -8.20 -8.37 6.05
C VAL A 25 -8.09 -9.19 7.33
N TYR A 26 -7.31 -8.71 8.29
CA TYR A 26 -7.23 -9.31 9.62
C TYR A 26 -7.29 -8.27 10.72
N GLU A 27 -7.83 -8.67 11.86
CA GLU A 27 -7.87 -7.84 13.06
C GLU A 27 -6.63 -8.12 13.91
N THR A 28 -6.02 -7.06 14.42
CA THR A 28 -4.97 -7.16 15.42
C THR A 28 -5.57 -7.13 16.82
N ASP A 29 -4.86 -7.68 17.81
CA ASP A 29 -5.24 -7.70 19.24
C ASP A 29 -5.75 -6.36 19.83
N GLY A 30 -5.39 -5.22 19.22
CA GLY A 30 -5.85 -3.89 19.62
C GLY A 30 -7.15 -3.42 18.96
N GLY A 31 -7.95 -4.30 18.36
CA GLY A 31 -9.19 -3.95 17.64
C GLY A 31 -8.98 -3.12 16.38
N LYS A 32 -7.76 -3.14 15.82
CA LYS A 32 -7.43 -2.44 14.56
C LYS A 32 -7.46 -3.40 13.40
N THR A 33 -8.19 -3.03 12.36
CA THR A 33 -8.28 -3.80 11.12
C THR A 33 -7.11 -3.45 10.20
N VAL A 34 -6.34 -4.46 9.81
CA VAL A 34 -5.22 -4.34 8.86
C VAL A 34 -5.58 -5.04 7.57
N GLN A 35 -5.41 -4.34 6.45
CA GLN A 35 -5.65 -4.83 5.10
C GLN A 35 -4.30 -5.15 4.45
N VAL A 36 -4.01 -6.44 4.25
CA VAL A 36 -2.79 -6.91 3.59
C VAL A 36 -3.02 -6.98 2.10
N VAL A 37 -2.12 -6.36 1.34
CA VAL A 37 -2.16 -6.41 -0.11
C VAL A 37 -1.41 -7.65 -0.59
N LEU A 38 -2.10 -8.61 -1.21
CA LEU A 38 -1.48 -9.87 -1.67
C LEU A 38 -0.95 -9.74 -3.11
N SER A 39 -1.66 -9.02 -3.97
CA SER A 39 -1.32 -8.87 -5.40
C SER A 39 -0.51 -7.60 -5.70
N VAL A 40 0.42 -7.71 -6.65
CA VAL A 40 1.23 -6.57 -7.12
C VAL A 40 0.34 -5.50 -7.77
N GLU A 41 -0.73 -5.90 -8.44
CA GLU A 41 -1.69 -4.99 -9.08
C GLU A 41 -2.44 -4.14 -8.06
N ALA A 42 -2.92 -4.76 -6.98
CA ALA A 42 -3.56 -4.06 -5.88
C ALA A 42 -2.57 -3.12 -5.15
N GLU A 43 -1.30 -3.51 -5.03
CA GLU A 43 -0.25 -2.67 -4.45
C GLU A 43 0.04 -1.46 -5.33
N GLN A 44 0.16 -1.64 -6.65
CA GLN A 44 0.35 -0.54 -7.59
C GLN A 44 -0.86 0.39 -7.62
N PHE A 45 -2.08 -0.14 -7.55
CA PHE A 45 -3.30 0.66 -7.47
C PHE A 45 -3.33 1.52 -6.19
N LEU A 46 -3.02 0.91 -5.04
CA LEU A 46 -2.88 1.63 -3.78
C LEU A 46 -1.83 2.74 -3.91
N LEU A 47 -0.63 2.41 -4.40
CA LEU A 47 0.48 3.36 -4.52
C LEU A 47 0.19 4.52 -5.49
N ASN A 48 -0.54 4.26 -6.58
CA ASN A 48 -0.97 5.30 -7.53
C ASN A 48 -2.08 6.18 -6.96
N SER A 49 -2.96 5.61 -6.15
CA SER A 49 -4.05 6.36 -5.51
C SER A 49 -3.60 7.13 -4.26
N LEU A 50 -2.46 6.75 -3.67
CA LEU A 50 -1.83 7.44 -2.55
C LEU A 50 -1.11 8.70 -3.02
N SER A 51 -1.28 9.79 -2.28
CA SER A 51 -0.42 10.96 -2.45
C SER A 51 1.03 10.58 -2.19
N SER A 52 1.95 11.09 -3.01
CA SER A 52 3.39 10.85 -2.89
C SER A 52 3.90 11.06 -1.48
N LYS A 53 3.27 11.91 -0.64
CA LYS A 53 3.64 12.16 0.76
C LYS A 53 3.37 11.02 1.73
N VAL A 54 2.50 10.07 1.39
CA VAL A 54 2.10 8.92 2.24
C VAL A 54 2.85 7.64 1.86
N VAL A 55 3.41 7.61 0.65
CA VAL A 55 4.18 6.46 0.13
C VAL A 55 5.52 6.33 0.89
N PRO A 56 5.97 5.13 1.26
CA PRO A 56 7.28 4.92 1.88
C PRO A 56 8.42 5.47 1.00
N LEU A 57 9.43 6.11 1.62
CA LEU A 57 10.56 6.73 0.91
C LEU A 57 11.24 5.76 -0.07
N ARG A 58 11.44 4.51 0.35
CA ARG A 58 12.07 3.45 -0.44
C ARG A 58 11.35 3.22 -1.77
N ARG A 59 10.01 3.20 -1.74
CA ARG A 59 9.17 3.09 -2.94
C ARG A 59 9.22 4.34 -3.81
N ARG A 60 9.25 5.54 -3.21
CA ARG A 60 9.41 6.79 -3.99
C ARG A 60 10.72 6.80 -4.77
N MET A 61 11.81 6.34 -4.15
CA MET A 61 13.10 6.23 -4.80
C MET A 61 13.07 5.21 -5.95
N GLU A 62 12.45 4.05 -5.76
CA GLU A 62 12.32 3.04 -6.82
C GLU A 62 11.49 3.56 -8.02
N THR A 63 10.39 4.25 -7.76
CA THR A 63 9.56 4.88 -8.82
C THR A 63 10.32 6.00 -9.53
N ALA A 64 11.08 6.83 -8.80
CA ALA A 64 11.91 7.87 -9.40
C ALA A 64 13.03 7.27 -10.26
N TYR A 65 13.68 6.21 -9.78
CA TYR A 65 14.72 5.49 -10.51
C TYR A 65 14.20 4.89 -11.81
N LYS A 66 13.03 4.23 -11.78
CA LYS A 66 12.36 3.72 -12.99
C LYS A 66 12.02 4.83 -13.99
N LYS A 67 11.61 6.01 -13.53
CA LYS A 67 11.33 7.16 -14.40
C LYS A 67 12.58 7.79 -15.01
N CYS A 68 13.72 7.75 -14.33
CA CYS A 68 14.98 8.27 -14.85
C CYS A 68 15.73 7.29 -15.76
N SER A 69 15.38 6.01 -15.72
CA SER A 69 15.98 4.93 -16.53
C SER A 69 15.21 4.64 -17.83
N ALA A 70 14.12 5.37 -18.11
CA ALA A 70 13.27 5.19 -19.29
C ALA A 70 13.53 6.29 -20.33
#